data_AF-A0A820QX04-F1
#
_entry.id   AF-A0A820QX04-F1
#
_cell.length_a   1.000
_cell.length_b   1.000
_cell.length_c   1.000
_cell.angle_alpha   90.00
_cell.angle_beta   90.00
_cell.angle_gamma   90.00
#
_symmetry.space_group_name_H-M   'P 1'
#
loop_
_entity.id
_entity.type
_entity.pdbx_description
1 polymer ?
#
loop_
_entity_poly.entity_id
_entity_poly.type
_entity_poly.pdbx_seq_one_letter_code
_entity_poly.pdbx_strand_id
1 'polypeptide(L)'
;MLIYSGYVYRLKKSTKNVKYWVCQSNSCAANVHTNASDQFVKANGQHQHLPAPEHIELRDLKNKVKERVRTEATSVPKIYEEELARSNISSAALILAPLPADAKSVLNRARRKITPPIPTSSDFDIPDLYRQTLNGKPFLECHAERLNLKFEPQHVMSDFEMSLIKAVKQKFPMATHHGCYFHYCQSLYKQVQLLGLGTAYFEDESTRLSCRSTMALALLPIELIEDAVHLLEDDSLSEMKDFFKYFKYQWLTRVPPTYWNVSTLEFRWHNKFNNHVGKTHPNVWRLFGCLQREELSFRQQLGKINCAMKKKKNDTGCFIRTQIATLTERHEKKQITLLEFINGLSMIVAQKSTIAH
;
A
#
# COMPACT_ATOMS: atom_id res chain seq x y z
N MET A 1 -30.81 -16.95 17.98
CA MET A 1 -31.50 -16.09 18.98
C MET A 1 -32.89 -15.81 18.43
N LEU A 2 -33.87 -15.63 19.31
CA LEU A 2 -35.24 -15.34 18.93
C LEU A 2 -35.55 -13.87 19.25
N ILE A 3 -36.23 -13.17 18.34
CA ILE A 3 -36.76 -11.82 18.58
C ILE A 3 -38.29 -11.96 18.62
N TYR A 4 -38.90 -11.53 19.72
CA TYR A 4 -40.35 -11.57 19.89
C TYR A 4 -40.82 -10.33 20.65
N SER A 5 -41.82 -9.64 20.11
CA SER A 5 -42.39 -8.40 20.66
C SER A 5 -41.34 -7.33 21.05
N GLY A 6 -40.28 -7.17 20.26
CA GLY A 6 -39.21 -6.19 20.51
C GLY A 6 -38.18 -6.60 21.57
N TYR A 7 -38.26 -7.82 22.09
CA TYR A 7 -37.33 -8.37 23.07
C TYR A 7 -36.47 -9.50 22.48
N VAL A 8 -35.23 -9.62 22.96
CA VAL A 8 -34.28 -10.65 22.51
C VAL A 8 -34.21 -11.79 23.51
N TYR A 9 -34.32 -13.02 23.00
CA TYR A 9 -34.26 -14.24 23.79
C TYR A 9 -33.09 -15.15 23.36
N ARG A 10 -32.43 -15.75 24.36
CA ARG A 10 -31.40 -16.78 24.21
C ARG A 10 -32.02 -18.16 24.38
N LEU A 11 -31.59 -19.12 23.56
CA LEU A 11 -32.02 -20.52 23.70
C LEU A 11 -31.49 -21.09 25.02
N LYS A 12 -32.39 -21.59 25.87
CA LYS A 12 -32.05 -22.29 27.12
C LYS A 12 -31.96 -23.79 26.91
N LYS A 13 -32.93 -24.38 26.21
CA LYS A 13 -32.99 -25.82 25.90
C LYS A 13 -33.86 -26.08 24.67
N SER A 14 -33.59 -27.17 23.95
CA SER A 14 -34.42 -27.63 22.83
C SER A 14 -34.78 -29.10 23.04
N THR A 15 -36.06 -29.44 22.88
CA THR A 15 -36.55 -30.81 22.80
C THR A 15 -36.97 -31.13 21.36
N LYS A 16 -37.41 -32.36 21.07
CA LYS A 16 -37.86 -32.76 19.73
C LYS A 16 -38.99 -31.88 19.18
N ASN A 17 -39.87 -31.38 20.05
CA ASN A 17 -41.06 -30.63 19.64
C ASN A 17 -41.04 -29.15 20.04
N VAL A 18 -40.25 -28.76 21.06
CA VAL A 18 -40.31 -27.41 21.65
C VAL A 18 -38.91 -26.86 21.95
N LYS A 19 -38.67 -25.61 21.56
CA LYS A 19 -37.52 -24.81 21.96
C LYS A 19 -37.92 -23.84 23.07
N TYR A 20 -37.10 -23.76 24.11
CA TYR A 20 -37.33 -22.92 25.27
C TYR A 20 -36.30 -21.78 25.28
N TRP A 21 -36.80 -20.55 25.32
CA TRP A 21 -36.02 -19.33 25.21
C TRP A 21 -36.21 -18.48 26.47
N VAL A 22 -35.13 -17.86 26.96
CA VAL A 22 -35.15 -16.93 28.10
C VAL A 22 -34.68 -15.56 27.66
N CYS A 23 -35.20 -14.50 28.28
CA CYS A 23 -34.81 -13.13 27.98
C CYS A 23 -33.29 -12.97 28.11
N GLN A 24 -32.67 -12.21 27.21
CA GLN A 24 -31.23 -11.98 27.23
C GLN A 24 -30.78 -11.08 28.41
N SER A 25 -31.67 -10.25 28.95
CA SER A 25 -31.35 -9.40 30.10
C SER A 25 -31.18 -10.25 31.36
N ASN A 26 -30.03 -10.14 32.02
CA ASN A 26 -29.70 -10.96 33.21
C ASN A 26 -30.66 -10.75 34.38
N SER A 27 -31.32 -9.59 34.44
CA SER A 27 -32.31 -9.23 35.46
C SER A 27 -33.75 -9.56 35.06
N CYS A 28 -33.98 -10.23 33.93
CA CYS A 28 -35.33 -10.52 33.42
C CYS A 28 -35.64 -12.03 33.41
N ALA A 29 -36.76 -12.41 34.04
CA ALA A 29 -37.21 -13.80 34.12
C ALA A 29 -38.14 -14.23 32.96
N ALA A 30 -38.45 -13.34 32.02
CA ALA A 30 -39.37 -13.62 30.91
C ALA A 30 -38.82 -14.75 30.01
N ASN A 31 -39.72 -15.63 29.55
CA ASN A 31 -39.39 -16.76 28.68
C ASN A 31 -40.44 -16.96 27.58
N VAL A 32 -40.00 -17.54 26.46
CA VAL A 32 -40.82 -17.82 25.29
C VAL A 32 -40.54 -19.25 24.83
N HIS A 33 -41.58 -19.96 24.41
CA HIS A 33 -41.50 -21.29 23.82
C HIS A 33 -41.88 -21.21 22.35
N THR A 34 -41.10 -21.86 21.50
CA THR A 34 -41.43 -22.04 20.08
C THR A 34 -41.48 -23.53 19.75
N ASN A 35 -42.15 -23.91 18.67
CA ASN A 35 -42.07 -25.27 18.16
C ASN A 35 -40.70 -25.52 17.48
N ALA A 36 -40.46 -26.75 17.01
CA ALA A 36 -39.20 -27.11 16.33
C ALA A 36 -38.92 -26.22 15.10
N SER A 37 -39.96 -25.73 14.43
CA SER A 37 -39.92 -24.81 13.27
C SER A 37 -39.92 -23.32 13.65
N ASP A 38 -39.58 -22.98 14.90
CA ASP A 38 -39.49 -21.61 15.42
C ASP A 38 -40.78 -20.78 15.39
N GLN A 39 -41.94 -21.43 15.26
CA GLN A 39 -43.25 -20.76 15.41
C GLN A 39 -43.62 -20.62 16.89
N PHE A 40 -44.26 -19.51 17.22
CA PHE A 40 -44.65 -19.17 18.59
C PHE A 40 -45.61 -20.22 19.19
N VAL A 41 -45.34 -20.61 20.45
CA VAL A 41 -46.21 -21.51 21.22
C VAL A 41 -46.74 -20.81 22.47
N LYS A 42 -45.84 -20.23 23.29
CA LYS A 42 -46.23 -19.61 24.58
C LYS A 42 -45.20 -18.57 25.02
N ALA A 43 -45.63 -17.51 25.70
CA ALA A 43 -44.76 -16.61 26.46
C ALA A 43 -45.16 -16.62 27.95
N ASN A 44 -44.20 -16.58 28.86
CA ASN A 44 -44.46 -16.44 30.30
C ASN A 44 -43.55 -15.36 30.93
N GLY A 45 -44.06 -14.67 31.94
CA GLY A 45 -43.36 -13.63 32.69
C GLY A 45 -43.48 -12.24 32.05
N GLN A 46 -43.53 -11.20 32.89
CA GLN A 46 -43.51 -9.80 32.44
C GLN A 46 -42.06 -9.30 32.37
N HIS A 47 -41.77 -8.42 31.40
CA HIS A 47 -40.47 -7.77 31.31
C HIS A 47 -40.41 -6.60 32.28
N GLN A 48 -39.35 -6.55 33.09
CA GLN A 48 -39.06 -5.43 34.00
C GLN A 48 -38.13 -4.38 33.35
N HIS A 49 -38.04 -4.40 32.02
CA HIS A 49 -37.27 -3.44 31.25
C HIS A 49 -37.99 -3.13 29.94
N LEU A 50 -37.69 -1.95 29.39
CA LEU A 50 -38.23 -1.54 28.11
C LEU A 50 -37.63 -2.39 26.98
N PRO A 51 -38.39 -2.61 25.89
CA PRO A 51 -37.82 -3.11 24.65
C PRO A 51 -36.81 -2.09 24.12
N ALA A 52 -35.74 -2.59 23.52
CA ALA A 52 -34.65 -1.77 22.99
C ALA A 52 -34.43 -2.08 21.50
N PRO A 53 -35.42 -1.76 20.64
CA PRO A 53 -35.43 -2.12 19.22
C PRO A 53 -34.20 -1.56 18.47
N GLU A 54 -33.72 -0.38 18.85
CA GLU A 54 -32.53 0.24 18.28
C GLU A 54 -31.27 -0.63 18.44
N HIS A 55 -31.14 -1.36 19.55
CA HIS A 55 -30.04 -2.30 19.76
C HIS A 55 -30.17 -3.56 18.91
N ILE A 56 -31.40 -3.95 18.55
CA ILE A 56 -31.67 -5.07 17.64
C ILE A 56 -31.29 -4.67 16.22
N GLU A 57 -31.72 -3.49 15.76
CA GLU A 57 -31.38 -2.93 14.45
C GLU A 57 -29.86 -2.82 14.26
N LEU A 58 -29.15 -2.26 15.25
CA LEU A 58 -27.68 -2.14 15.21
C LEU A 58 -26.99 -3.50 15.19
N ARG A 59 -27.57 -4.51 15.83
CA ARG A 59 -27.04 -5.87 15.82
C ARG A 59 -27.20 -6.52 14.46
N ASP A 60 -28.34 -6.33 13.81
CA ASP A 60 -28.61 -6.87 12.48
C ASP A 60 -27.73 -6.20 11.43
N LEU A 61 -27.58 -4.87 11.49
CA LEU A 61 -26.59 -4.13 10.71
C LEU A 61 -25.19 -4.72 10.90
N LYS A 62 -24.75 -4.90 12.16
CA LYS A 62 -23.43 -5.46 12.46
C LYS A 62 -23.25 -6.88 11.91
N ASN A 63 -24.30 -7.70 11.91
CA ASN A 63 -24.25 -9.05 11.35
C ASN A 63 -24.14 -9.02 9.82
N LYS A 64 -24.92 -8.18 9.14
CA LYS A 64 -24.84 -7.96 7.68
C LYS A 64 -23.46 -7.43 7.27
N VAL A 65 -22.94 -6.44 7.98
CA VAL A 65 -21.59 -5.92 7.75
C VAL A 65 -20.54 -7.01 7.97
N LYS A 66 -20.65 -7.83 9.02
CA LYS A 66 -19.73 -8.97 9.22
C LYS A 66 -19.78 -9.96 8.06
N GLU A 67 -20.96 -10.21 7.49
CA GLU A 67 -21.12 -11.13 6.37
C GLU A 67 -20.51 -10.58 5.09
N ARG A 68 -20.72 -9.30 4.79
CA ARG A 68 -20.05 -8.63 3.66
C ARG A 68 -18.54 -8.53 3.86
N VAL A 69 -18.07 -8.27 5.08
CA VAL A 69 -16.63 -8.21 5.41
C VAL A 69 -15.93 -9.56 5.19
N ARG A 70 -16.66 -10.67 5.27
CA ARG A 70 -16.18 -12.04 5.03
C ARG A 70 -16.12 -12.42 3.56
N THR A 71 -17.02 -11.89 2.75
CA THR A 71 -17.23 -12.27 1.35
C THR A 71 -16.61 -11.27 0.37
N GLU A 72 -16.48 -10.00 0.78
CA GLU A 72 -16.00 -8.91 -0.07
C GLU A 72 -14.60 -8.45 0.33
N ALA A 73 -13.77 -8.12 -0.68
CA ALA A 73 -12.42 -7.57 -0.51
C ALA A 73 -12.40 -6.04 -0.33
N THR A 74 -13.55 -5.37 -0.35
CA THR A 74 -13.71 -3.92 -0.13
C THR A 74 -13.24 -3.51 1.28
N SER A 75 -12.90 -2.23 1.46
CA SER A 75 -12.38 -1.74 2.74
C SER A 75 -13.49 -1.79 3.80
N VAL A 76 -13.14 -2.21 5.02
CA VAL A 76 -14.10 -2.32 6.13
C VAL A 76 -14.89 -1.02 6.38
N PRO A 77 -14.28 0.19 6.36
CA PRO A 77 -15.03 1.43 6.52
C PRO A 77 -16.08 1.64 5.41
N LYS A 78 -15.70 1.35 4.16
CA LYS A 78 -16.60 1.49 3.01
C LYS A 78 -17.77 0.51 3.07
N ILE A 79 -17.52 -0.76 3.43
CA ILE A 79 -18.61 -1.74 3.62
C ILE A 79 -19.58 -1.26 4.70
N TYR A 80 -19.06 -0.72 5.80
CA TYR A 80 -19.88 -0.22 6.89
C TYR A 80 -20.75 0.97 6.46
N GLU A 81 -20.16 1.96 5.78
CA GLU A 81 -20.89 3.12 5.25
C GLU A 81 -21.96 2.73 4.22
N GLU A 82 -21.63 1.84 3.28
CA GLU A 82 -22.59 1.35 2.28
C GLU A 82 -23.75 0.57 2.91
N GLU A 83 -23.46 -0.31 3.90
CA GLU A 83 -24.52 -1.04 4.59
C GLU A 83 -25.36 -0.13 5.49
N LEU A 84 -24.76 0.88 6.11
CA LEU A 84 -25.48 1.87 6.89
C LEU A 84 -26.45 2.66 6.00
N ALA A 85 -26.00 3.06 4.81
CA ALA A 85 -26.83 3.76 3.82
C ALA A 85 -27.91 2.84 3.21
N ARG A 86 -27.64 1.54 3.08
CA ARG A 86 -28.61 0.56 2.56
C ARG A 86 -29.62 0.11 3.64
N SER A 87 -29.24 0.16 4.91
CA SER A 87 -30.10 -0.29 6.00
C SER A 87 -31.05 0.83 6.40
N ASN A 88 -32.36 0.56 6.32
CA ASN A 88 -33.39 1.45 6.83
C ASN A 88 -33.45 1.38 8.38
N ILE A 89 -32.39 1.83 9.04
CA ILE A 89 -32.35 1.91 10.51
C ILE A 89 -33.06 3.18 11.00
N SER A 90 -33.64 3.10 12.19
CA SER A 90 -34.31 4.22 12.84
C SER A 90 -33.34 5.36 13.21
N SER A 91 -33.85 6.58 13.35
CA SER A 91 -33.04 7.73 13.79
C SER A 91 -32.40 7.50 15.16
N ALA A 92 -33.09 6.79 16.07
CA ALA A 92 -32.56 6.41 17.37
C ALA A 92 -31.38 5.43 17.26
N ALA A 93 -31.47 4.43 16.38
CA ALA A 93 -30.37 3.51 16.11
C ALA A 93 -29.18 4.21 15.44
N LEU A 94 -29.42 5.15 14.53
CA LEU A 94 -28.35 5.90 13.84
C LEU A 94 -27.48 6.72 14.80
N ILE A 95 -28.09 7.33 15.82
CA ILE A 95 -27.38 8.09 16.87
C ILE A 95 -26.47 7.18 17.71
N LEU A 96 -26.91 5.94 17.97
CA LEU A 96 -26.17 4.95 18.74
C LEU A 96 -25.19 4.12 17.89
N ALA A 97 -25.22 4.26 16.57
CA ALA A 97 -24.38 3.50 15.68
C ALA A 97 -22.89 3.87 15.90
N PRO A 98 -22.00 2.89 16.10
CA PRO A 98 -20.58 3.18 16.27
C PRO A 98 -20.02 3.84 15.02
N LEU A 99 -19.05 4.75 15.20
CA LEU A 99 -18.33 5.31 14.07
C LEU A 99 -17.52 4.21 13.36
N PRO A 100 -17.27 4.34 12.03
CA PRO A 100 -16.49 3.35 11.29
C PRO A 100 -15.12 3.05 11.91
N ALA A 101 -14.50 4.04 12.56
CA ALA A 101 -13.23 3.90 13.26
C ALA A 101 -13.32 2.92 14.44
N ASP A 102 -14.39 2.99 15.23
CA ASP A 102 -14.60 2.17 16.43
C ASP A 102 -15.00 0.74 16.06
N ALA A 103 -15.80 0.59 15.00
CA ALA A 103 -16.21 -0.71 14.47
C ALA A 103 -15.06 -1.47 13.78
N LYS A 104 -14.03 -0.74 13.30
CA LYS A 104 -12.92 -1.26 12.49
C LYS A 104 -12.22 -2.46 13.13
N SER A 105 -11.93 -2.42 14.43
CA SER A 105 -11.16 -3.48 15.10
C SER A 105 -11.93 -4.81 15.19
N VAL A 106 -13.25 -4.73 15.43
CA VAL A 106 -14.15 -5.89 15.55
C VAL A 106 -14.39 -6.51 14.18
N LEU A 107 -14.62 -5.68 13.17
CA LEU A 107 -14.85 -6.14 11.80
C LEU A 107 -13.58 -6.73 11.17
N ASN A 108 -12.41 -6.13 11.40
CA ASN A 108 -11.14 -6.74 10.98
C ASN A 108 -10.84 -8.06 11.71
N ARG A 109 -11.28 -8.23 12.97
CA ARG A 109 -11.23 -9.53 13.66
C ARG A 109 -12.15 -10.56 13.00
N ALA A 110 -13.34 -10.15 12.57
CA ALA A 110 -14.25 -11.03 11.83
C ALA A 110 -13.66 -11.46 10.47
N ARG A 111 -13.03 -10.52 9.73
CA ARG A 111 -12.33 -10.81 8.48
C ARG A 111 -11.17 -11.79 8.66
N ARG A 112 -10.38 -11.63 9.73
CA ARG A 112 -9.26 -12.52 10.07
C ARG A 112 -9.65 -13.98 10.27
N LYS A 113 -10.91 -14.29 10.61
CA LYS A 113 -11.37 -15.69 10.75
C LYS A 113 -11.45 -16.43 9.42
N ILE A 114 -11.55 -15.72 8.30
CA ILE A 114 -11.64 -16.29 6.94
C ILE A 114 -10.39 -15.94 6.12
N THR A 115 -9.61 -14.94 6.55
CA THR A 115 -8.32 -14.66 5.93
C THR A 115 -7.44 -15.90 6.07
N PRO A 116 -6.84 -16.40 4.98
CA PRO A 116 -5.99 -17.57 5.06
C PRO A 116 -4.82 -17.33 6.03
N PRO A 117 -4.23 -18.41 6.57
CA PRO A 117 -2.99 -18.28 7.34
C PRO A 117 -1.94 -17.54 6.50
N ILE A 118 -1.09 -16.76 7.17
CA ILE A 118 0.00 -16.08 6.48
C ILE A 118 0.95 -17.18 5.97
N PRO A 119 1.27 -17.21 4.66
CA PRO A 119 2.18 -18.22 4.12
C PRO A 119 3.54 -18.12 4.79
N THR A 120 4.12 -19.27 5.09
CA THR A 120 5.48 -19.40 5.64
C THR A 120 6.51 -19.72 4.56
N SER A 121 6.07 -20.21 3.40
CA SER A 121 6.87 -20.47 2.20
C SER A 121 6.54 -19.48 1.08
N SER A 122 7.48 -19.33 0.15
CA SER A 122 7.28 -18.60 -1.11
C SER A 122 6.38 -19.34 -2.10
N ASP A 123 6.26 -20.66 -1.94
CA ASP A 123 5.38 -21.52 -2.72
C ASP A 123 4.08 -21.74 -1.92
N PHE A 124 3.02 -21.01 -2.28
CA PHE A 124 1.71 -21.11 -1.65
C PHE A 124 0.62 -20.76 -2.65
N ASP A 125 -0.53 -21.44 -2.53
CA ASP A 125 -1.69 -21.15 -3.35
C ASP A 125 -2.35 -19.84 -2.95
N ILE A 126 -2.54 -18.96 -3.94
CA ILE A 126 -3.33 -17.73 -3.77
C ILE A 126 -4.83 -18.12 -3.81
N PRO A 127 -5.61 -17.89 -2.75
CA PRO A 127 -7.04 -18.19 -2.74
C PRO A 127 -7.81 -17.39 -3.79
N ASP A 128 -8.93 -17.94 -4.27
CA ASP A 128 -9.79 -17.32 -5.31
C ASP A 128 -10.17 -15.87 -5.04
N LEU A 129 -10.45 -15.54 -3.77
CA LEU A 129 -10.77 -14.18 -3.34
C LEU A 129 -9.69 -13.16 -3.75
N TYR A 130 -8.43 -13.56 -3.79
CA TYR A 130 -7.27 -12.72 -4.15
C TYR A 130 -6.84 -12.89 -5.61
N ARG A 131 -7.34 -13.92 -6.31
CA ARG A 131 -7.11 -14.13 -7.75
C ARG A 131 -8.04 -13.31 -8.63
N GLN A 132 -9.04 -12.63 -8.06
CA GLN A 132 -10.03 -11.85 -8.80
C GLN A 132 -9.88 -10.35 -8.52
N THR A 133 -10.39 -9.48 -9.40
CA THR A 133 -10.55 -8.05 -9.16
C THR A 133 -11.79 -7.82 -8.29
N LEU A 134 -11.98 -6.60 -7.79
CA LEU A 134 -13.19 -6.24 -7.02
C LEU A 134 -14.50 -6.38 -7.82
N ASN A 135 -14.42 -6.60 -9.13
CA ASN A 135 -15.56 -6.84 -10.00
C ASN A 135 -15.66 -8.33 -10.43
N GLY A 136 -14.98 -9.25 -9.74
CA GLY A 136 -15.08 -10.69 -9.97
C GLY A 136 -14.38 -11.20 -11.24
N LYS A 137 -13.49 -10.41 -11.87
CA LYS A 137 -12.70 -10.85 -13.04
C LYS A 137 -11.33 -11.35 -12.60
N PRO A 138 -10.68 -12.34 -13.24
CA PRO A 138 -9.36 -12.77 -12.78
C PRO A 138 -8.29 -11.66 -12.92
N PHE A 139 -7.34 -11.65 -12.00
CA PHE A 139 -6.37 -10.58 -11.74
C PHE A 139 -5.11 -10.73 -12.64
N LEU A 140 -4.66 -9.61 -13.23
CA LEU A 140 -3.49 -9.41 -14.11
C LEU A 140 -3.35 -10.30 -15.36
N GLU A 141 -3.19 -11.63 -15.27
CA GLU A 141 -3.02 -12.51 -16.44
C GLU A 141 -4.24 -12.45 -17.35
N CYS A 142 -5.43 -12.51 -16.77
CA CYS A 142 -6.67 -12.46 -17.53
C CYS A 142 -6.99 -11.06 -18.09
N HIS A 143 -6.29 -9.99 -17.65
CA HIS A 143 -6.40 -8.67 -18.30
C HIS A 143 -5.55 -8.60 -19.55
N ALA A 144 -4.32 -9.12 -19.49
CA ALA A 144 -3.44 -9.23 -20.63
C ALA A 144 -4.07 -10.17 -21.68
N GLU A 145 -4.52 -11.36 -21.27
CA GLU A 145 -5.26 -12.31 -22.12
C GLU A 145 -6.53 -11.70 -22.74
N ARG A 146 -7.34 -10.95 -21.96
CA ARG A 146 -8.51 -10.23 -22.50
C ARG A 146 -8.17 -9.16 -23.54
N LEU A 147 -6.96 -8.62 -23.49
CA LEU A 147 -6.44 -7.67 -24.48
C LEU A 147 -5.62 -8.37 -25.58
N ASN A 148 -5.54 -9.71 -25.55
CA ASN A 148 -4.66 -10.51 -26.39
C ASN A 148 -3.17 -10.07 -26.30
N LEU A 149 -2.78 -9.56 -25.13
CA LEU A 149 -1.42 -9.17 -24.79
C LEU A 149 -0.79 -10.26 -23.93
N LYS A 150 0.46 -10.60 -24.23
CA LYS A 150 1.29 -11.40 -23.33
C LYS A 150 1.87 -10.47 -22.28
N PHE A 151 1.78 -10.83 -21.00
CA PHE A 151 2.40 -10.03 -19.93
C PHE A 151 3.93 -10.24 -19.95
N GLU A 152 4.60 -9.44 -20.78
CA GLU A 152 6.06 -9.44 -20.98
C GLU A 152 6.59 -8.02 -20.74
N PRO A 153 6.87 -7.65 -19.47
CA PRO A 153 7.44 -6.34 -19.19
C PRO A 153 8.83 -6.22 -19.84
N GLN A 154 9.08 -5.11 -20.54
CA GLN A 154 10.41 -4.80 -21.08
C GLN A 154 11.37 -4.31 -19.99
N HIS A 155 10.83 -3.70 -18.93
CA HIS A 155 11.59 -3.11 -17.85
C HIS A 155 10.96 -3.46 -16.49
N VAL A 156 11.81 -3.83 -15.53
CA VAL A 156 11.41 -4.06 -14.14
C VAL A 156 12.31 -3.23 -13.24
N MET A 157 11.71 -2.41 -12.36
CA MET A 157 12.45 -1.64 -11.37
C MET A 157 12.21 -2.19 -9.97
N SER A 158 13.27 -2.43 -9.21
CA SER A 158 13.18 -2.82 -7.80
C SER A 158 14.32 -2.26 -6.96
N ASP A 159 14.38 -2.61 -5.68
CA ASP A 159 15.60 -2.44 -4.89
C ASP A 159 16.75 -3.34 -5.41
N PHE A 160 17.88 -3.29 -4.71
CA PHE A 160 19.11 -4.00 -5.07
C PHE A 160 19.21 -5.39 -4.43
N GLU A 161 18.11 -5.98 -3.96
CA GLU A 161 18.13 -7.33 -3.38
C GLU A 161 18.38 -8.41 -4.44
N MET A 162 19.47 -9.16 -4.28
CA MET A 162 19.87 -10.18 -5.25
C MET A 162 18.84 -11.31 -5.42
N SER A 163 18.12 -11.66 -4.36
CA SER A 163 17.00 -12.62 -4.39
C SER A 163 15.89 -12.15 -5.32
N LEU A 164 15.51 -10.88 -5.23
CA LEU A 164 14.47 -10.27 -6.06
C LEU A 164 14.92 -10.17 -7.52
N ILE A 165 16.16 -9.71 -7.75
CA ILE A 165 16.74 -9.64 -9.11
C ILE A 165 16.76 -11.02 -9.77
N LYS A 166 17.17 -12.06 -9.03
CA LYS A 166 17.18 -13.45 -9.54
C LYS A 166 15.77 -13.94 -9.86
N ALA A 167 14.79 -13.69 -9.00
CA ALA A 167 13.39 -14.06 -9.24
C ALA A 167 12.83 -13.36 -10.48
N VAL A 168 13.11 -12.06 -10.65
CA VAL A 168 12.72 -11.29 -11.84
C VAL A 168 13.35 -11.87 -13.10
N LYS A 169 14.66 -12.13 -13.11
CA LYS A 169 15.35 -12.73 -14.27
C LYS A 169 14.85 -14.13 -14.60
N GLN A 170 14.51 -14.93 -13.59
CA GLN A 170 13.94 -16.26 -13.79
C GLN A 170 12.54 -16.18 -14.42
N LYS A 171 11.70 -15.23 -13.99
CA LYS A 171 10.32 -15.09 -14.46
C LYS A 171 10.20 -14.31 -15.78
N PHE A 172 11.04 -13.30 -15.96
CA PHE A 172 11.06 -12.37 -17.09
C PHE A 172 12.48 -12.24 -17.64
N PRO A 173 13.02 -13.27 -18.30
CA PRO A 173 14.42 -13.29 -18.73
C PRO A 173 14.75 -12.22 -19.77
N MET A 174 13.76 -11.74 -20.52
CA MET A 174 13.91 -10.68 -21.53
C MET A 174 13.74 -9.28 -20.94
N ALA A 175 13.30 -9.16 -19.68
CA ALA A 175 13.11 -7.86 -19.05
C ALA A 175 14.46 -7.29 -18.59
N THR A 176 14.73 -6.03 -18.90
CA THR A 176 15.85 -5.32 -18.31
C THR A 176 15.49 -4.93 -16.88
N HIS A 177 16.30 -5.37 -15.92
CA HIS A 177 16.17 -4.96 -14.54
C HIS A 177 16.91 -3.64 -14.31
N HIS A 178 16.24 -2.70 -13.62
CA HIS A 178 16.77 -1.42 -13.21
C HIS A 178 16.69 -1.25 -11.70
N GLY A 179 17.73 -0.69 -11.12
CA GLY A 179 17.80 -0.32 -9.72
C GLY A 179 16.95 0.92 -9.44
N CYS A 180 16.34 0.94 -8.25
CA CYS A 180 15.52 2.05 -7.83
C CYS A 180 16.39 3.19 -7.27
N TYR A 181 16.33 4.36 -7.92
CA TYR A 181 17.01 5.58 -7.47
C TYR A 181 16.73 5.95 -6.00
N PHE A 182 15.50 5.77 -5.53
CA PHE A 182 15.16 6.02 -4.12
C PHE A 182 15.97 5.15 -3.17
N HIS A 183 16.07 3.84 -3.45
CA HIS A 183 16.84 2.91 -2.63
C HIS A 183 18.36 3.15 -2.75
N TYR A 184 18.83 3.63 -3.89
CA TYR A 184 20.21 4.07 -4.09
C TYR A 184 20.53 5.25 -3.16
N CYS A 185 19.75 6.33 -3.19
CA CYS A 185 19.91 7.47 -2.28
C CYS A 185 19.77 7.06 -0.81
N GLN A 186 18.80 6.18 -0.49
CA GLN A 186 18.61 5.69 0.88
C GLN A 186 19.81 4.90 1.38
N SER A 187 20.44 4.08 0.53
CA SER A 187 21.63 3.30 0.89
C SER A 187 22.83 4.19 1.15
N LEU A 188 23.02 5.23 0.32
CA LEU A 188 24.05 6.25 0.54
C LEU A 188 23.83 6.98 1.87
N TYR A 189 22.60 7.41 2.15
CA TYR A 189 22.28 8.09 3.41
C TYR A 189 22.46 7.16 4.63
N LYS A 190 22.09 5.88 4.53
CA LYS A 190 22.40 4.88 5.57
C LYS A 190 23.89 4.78 5.81
N GLN A 191 24.72 4.80 4.76
CA GLN A 191 26.17 4.77 4.93
C GLN A 191 26.69 6.02 5.64
N VAL A 192 26.18 7.21 5.32
CA VAL A 192 26.50 8.46 6.04
C VAL A 192 26.24 8.30 7.54
N GLN A 193 25.10 7.71 7.92
CA GLN A 193 24.80 7.45 9.34
C GLN A 193 25.76 6.43 9.97
N LEU A 194 26.07 5.32 9.28
CA LEU A 194 26.97 4.28 9.78
C LEU A 194 28.40 4.75 10.00
N LEU A 195 28.86 5.72 9.20
CA LEU A 195 30.17 6.34 9.34
C LEU A 195 30.20 7.45 10.41
N GLY A 196 29.10 7.71 11.10
CA GLY A 196 29.01 8.78 12.11
C GLY A 196 28.92 10.19 11.51
N LEU A 197 28.72 10.31 10.20
CA LEU A 197 28.65 11.59 9.48
C LEU A 197 27.26 12.24 9.54
N GLY A 198 26.34 11.70 10.34
CA GLY A 198 24.94 12.16 10.40
C GLY A 198 24.80 13.61 10.84
N THR A 199 25.53 14.03 11.87
CA THR A 199 25.55 15.43 12.34
C THR A 199 26.19 16.34 11.30
N ALA A 200 27.34 15.97 10.74
CA ALA A 200 28.02 16.73 9.69
C ALA A 200 27.14 16.90 8.44
N TYR A 201 26.41 15.87 8.03
CA TYR A 201 25.45 15.98 6.92
C TYR A 201 24.35 17.04 7.19
N PHE A 202 23.93 17.21 8.45
CA PHE A 202 22.93 18.20 8.81
C PHE A 202 23.53 19.61 8.94
N GLU A 203 24.69 19.74 9.57
CA GLU A 203 25.26 21.04 9.97
C GLU A 203 26.26 21.63 8.96
N ASP A 204 27.00 20.78 8.23
CA ASP A 204 28.06 21.19 7.30
C ASP A 204 27.60 21.11 5.83
N GLU A 205 27.65 22.25 5.14
CA GLU A 205 27.22 22.35 3.75
C GLU A 205 28.12 21.54 2.82
N SER A 206 29.43 21.46 3.09
CA SER A 206 30.38 20.73 2.25
C SER A 206 30.11 19.22 2.26
N THR A 207 29.95 18.64 3.45
CA THR A 207 29.55 17.24 3.65
C THR A 207 28.21 16.96 2.99
N ARG A 208 27.22 17.85 3.18
CA ARG A 208 25.89 17.70 2.58
C ARG A 208 25.93 17.80 1.05
N LEU A 209 26.75 18.69 0.50
CA LEU A 209 26.96 18.83 -0.95
C LEU A 209 27.63 17.59 -1.50
N SER A 210 28.73 17.12 -0.91
CA SER A 210 29.44 15.89 -1.32
C SER A 210 28.53 14.67 -1.35
N CYS A 211 27.68 14.50 -0.33
CA CYS A 211 26.68 13.44 -0.29
C CYS A 211 25.62 13.58 -1.40
N ARG A 212 25.07 14.79 -1.62
CA ARG A 212 24.07 15.05 -2.67
C ARG A 212 24.64 14.91 -4.08
N SER A 213 25.86 15.37 -4.30
CA SER A 213 26.59 15.21 -5.56
C SER A 213 26.83 13.74 -5.87
N THR A 214 27.17 12.93 -4.86
CA THR A 214 27.26 11.47 -5.01
C THR A 214 25.90 10.84 -5.35
N MET A 215 24.81 11.31 -4.73
CA MET A 215 23.45 10.87 -5.12
C MET A 215 23.09 11.29 -6.56
N ALA A 216 23.57 12.43 -7.02
CA ALA A 216 23.32 12.95 -8.36
C ALA A 216 24.03 12.14 -9.46
N LEU A 217 25.07 11.36 -9.15
CA LEU A 217 25.78 10.50 -10.10
C LEU A 217 24.86 9.55 -10.88
N ALA A 218 23.73 9.16 -10.29
CA ALA A 218 22.78 8.28 -10.98
C ALA A 218 22.06 8.98 -12.15
N LEU A 219 22.12 10.30 -12.21
CA LEU A 219 21.51 11.14 -13.24
C LEU A 219 22.52 11.56 -14.32
N LEU A 220 23.82 11.29 -14.13
CA LEU A 220 24.84 11.58 -15.12
C LEU A 220 24.78 10.57 -16.28
N PRO A 221 25.19 10.96 -17.51
CA PRO A 221 25.60 10.01 -18.54
C PRO A 221 26.61 9.01 -17.96
N ILE A 222 26.43 7.72 -18.29
CA ILE A 222 27.15 6.63 -17.63
C ILE A 222 28.67 6.72 -17.83
N GLU A 223 29.09 7.25 -18.98
CA GLU A 223 30.47 7.48 -19.39
C GLU A 223 31.19 8.53 -18.54
N LEU A 224 30.46 9.40 -17.85
CA LEU A 224 31.05 10.46 -17.02
C LEU A 224 31.22 10.06 -15.55
N ILE A 225 30.72 8.88 -15.15
CA ILE A 225 30.63 8.52 -13.72
C ILE A 225 32.00 8.34 -13.08
N GLU A 226 32.95 7.67 -13.73
CA GLU A 226 34.27 7.44 -13.14
C GLU A 226 35.01 8.78 -12.91
N ASP A 227 35.06 9.63 -13.93
CA ASP A 227 35.65 10.97 -13.85
C ASP A 227 34.97 11.83 -12.77
N ALA A 228 33.64 11.77 -12.68
CA ALA A 228 32.89 12.49 -11.67
C ALA A 228 33.19 12.00 -10.24
N VAL A 229 33.37 10.68 -10.04
CA VAL A 229 33.71 10.14 -8.72
C VAL A 229 35.10 10.59 -8.29
N HIS A 230 36.08 10.54 -9.19
CA HIS A 230 37.44 11.03 -8.91
C HIS A 230 37.43 12.51 -8.54
N LEU A 231 36.75 13.33 -9.34
CA LEU A 231 36.62 14.76 -9.10
C LEU A 231 35.97 15.06 -7.74
N LEU A 232 34.92 14.32 -7.36
CA LEU A 232 34.24 14.50 -6.09
C LEU A 232 35.06 14.02 -4.89
N GLU A 233 35.84 12.95 -5.04
CA GLU A 233 36.72 12.45 -3.98
C GLU A 233 37.88 13.43 -3.72
N ASP A 234 38.49 13.96 -4.77
CA ASP A 234 39.62 14.89 -4.69
C ASP A 234 39.23 16.24 -4.06
N ASP A 235 38.02 16.73 -4.32
CA ASP A 235 37.47 17.97 -3.75
C ASP A 235 36.81 17.78 -2.36
N SER A 236 36.76 16.54 -1.86
CA SER A 236 36.09 16.22 -0.60
C SER A 236 36.93 16.43 0.66
N LEU A 237 36.25 16.63 1.79
CA LEU A 237 36.86 16.65 3.11
C LEU A 237 37.50 15.29 3.45
N SER A 238 38.58 15.30 4.22
CA SER A 238 39.31 14.07 4.60
C SER A 238 38.43 13.02 5.30
N GLU A 239 37.42 13.49 6.02
CA GLU A 239 36.41 12.74 6.75
C GLU A 239 35.48 11.94 5.83
N MET A 240 35.36 12.34 4.55
CA MET A 240 34.55 11.65 3.53
C MET A 240 35.27 10.46 2.88
N LYS A 241 36.56 10.23 3.20
CA LYS A 241 37.37 9.18 2.56
C LYS A 241 36.74 7.79 2.66
N ASP A 242 36.22 7.41 3.83
CA ASP A 242 35.57 6.11 4.01
C ASP A 242 34.21 6.02 3.29
N PHE A 243 33.53 7.15 3.09
CA PHE A 243 32.31 7.21 2.30
C PHE A 243 32.61 6.96 0.81
N PHE A 244 33.63 7.60 0.22
CA PHE A 244 34.03 7.34 -1.17
C PHE A 244 34.63 5.94 -1.35
N LYS A 245 35.36 5.42 -0.36
CA LYS A 245 35.82 4.02 -0.35
C LYS A 245 34.64 3.05 -0.41
N TYR A 246 33.61 3.27 0.42
CA TYR A 246 32.36 2.51 0.34
C TYR A 246 31.70 2.66 -1.03
N PHE A 247 31.61 3.89 -1.54
CA PHE A 247 30.94 4.17 -2.82
C PHE A 247 31.57 3.39 -3.97
N LYS A 248 32.89 3.49 -4.13
CA LYS A 248 33.63 2.77 -5.18
C LYS A 248 33.46 1.26 -5.06
N TYR A 249 33.57 0.72 -3.85
CA TYR A 249 33.40 -0.71 -3.65
C TYR A 249 31.97 -1.19 -3.93
N GLN A 250 30.96 -0.50 -3.39
CA GLN A 250 29.57 -0.94 -3.49
C GLN A 250 28.93 -0.62 -4.84
N TRP A 251 29.16 0.57 -5.38
CA TRP A 251 28.44 1.14 -6.52
C TRP A 251 29.25 1.24 -7.81
N LEU A 252 30.56 0.98 -7.78
CA LEU A 252 31.34 0.77 -9.02
C LEU A 252 31.71 -0.71 -9.19
N THR A 253 32.09 -1.40 -8.11
CA THR A 253 32.54 -2.80 -8.17
C THR A 253 31.41 -3.82 -8.00
N ARG A 254 30.68 -3.78 -6.87
CA ARG A 254 29.66 -4.82 -6.56
C ARG A 254 28.37 -4.68 -7.35
N VAL A 255 27.89 -3.45 -7.52
CA VAL A 255 26.68 -3.12 -8.27
C VAL A 255 27.08 -2.08 -9.32
N PRO A 256 27.35 -2.49 -10.57
CA PRO A 256 27.94 -1.59 -11.56
C PRO A 256 26.95 -0.49 -11.97
N PRO A 257 27.44 0.65 -12.50
CA PRO A 257 26.61 1.79 -12.90
C PRO A 257 25.42 1.46 -13.79
N THR A 258 25.55 0.45 -14.66
CA THR A 258 24.45 -0.03 -15.52
C THR A 258 23.21 -0.49 -14.78
N TYR A 259 23.32 -0.81 -13.47
CA TYR A 259 22.18 -1.23 -12.65
C TYR A 259 21.49 -0.08 -11.92
N TRP A 260 22.21 0.97 -11.50
CA TRP A 260 21.64 2.03 -10.67
C TRP A 260 21.59 3.40 -11.35
N ASN A 261 22.26 3.54 -12.49
CA ASN A 261 22.14 4.71 -13.34
C ASN A 261 20.73 4.76 -13.95
N VAL A 262 20.17 5.96 -13.93
CA VAL A 262 18.78 6.23 -14.26
C VAL A 262 18.68 7.46 -15.16
N SER A 263 19.81 7.89 -15.75
CA SER A 263 19.90 9.05 -16.64
C SER A 263 19.00 8.94 -17.87
N THR A 264 18.78 7.71 -18.35
CA THR A 264 17.99 7.40 -19.55
C THR A 264 16.56 6.92 -19.24
N LEU A 265 16.17 6.81 -17.96
CA LEU A 265 14.90 6.19 -17.57
C LEU A 265 13.81 7.22 -17.30
N GLU A 266 12.62 7.00 -17.87
CA GLU A 266 11.42 7.76 -17.54
C GLU A 266 10.92 7.40 -16.14
N PHE A 267 11.39 8.12 -15.12
CA PHE A 267 10.96 7.90 -13.75
C PHE A 267 9.45 8.10 -13.55
N ARG A 268 8.76 7.06 -13.06
CA ARG A 268 7.57 7.26 -12.21
C ARG A 268 7.46 6.21 -11.10
N TRP A 269 7.12 6.77 -9.93
CA TRP A 269 6.20 6.25 -8.91
C TRP A 269 6.74 5.50 -7.68
N HIS A 270 6.31 5.96 -6.49
CA HIS A 270 6.20 5.12 -5.30
C HIS A 270 5.25 5.69 -4.22
N ASN A 271 5.12 7.03 -4.11
CA ASN A 271 4.45 7.63 -2.95
C ASN A 271 2.94 7.33 -2.85
N LYS A 272 2.21 7.29 -3.98
CA LYS A 272 0.77 6.99 -3.97
C LYS A 272 0.49 5.52 -3.61
N PHE A 273 1.32 4.56 -4.03
CA PHE A 273 1.15 3.16 -3.61
C PHE A 273 1.40 3.01 -2.11
N ASN A 274 2.50 3.60 -1.61
CA ASN A 274 2.85 3.52 -0.19
C ASN A 274 1.76 4.12 0.69
N ASN A 275 1.19 5.26 0.31
CA ASN A 275 0.03 5.84 0.99
C ASN A 275 -1.20 4.93 0.91
N HIS A 276 -1.40 4.22 -0.20
CA HIS A 276 -2.52 3.29 -0.37
C HIS A 276 -2.38 2.02 0.49
N VAL A 277 -1.15 1.55 0.68
CA VAL A 277 -0.83 0.42 1.56
C VAL A 277 -0.96 0.83 3.04
N GLY A 278 -0.48 2.03 3.39
CA GLY A 278 -0.72 2.71 4.68
C GLY A 278 -0.26 1.93 5.91
N LYS A 279 0.77 1.08 5.77
CA LYS A 279 1.41 0.31 6.85
C LYS A 279 2.86 -0.02 6.52
N THR A 280 3.73 0.09 7.52
CA THR A 280 5.05 -0.54 7.52
C THR A 280 4.87 -2.05 7.63
N HIS A 281 5.42 -2.81 6.68
CA HIS A 281 5.33 -4.28 6.58
C HIS A 281 3.89 -4.86 6.47
N PRO A 282 3.18 -4.63 5.35
CA PRO A 282 1.89 -5.28 5.12
C PRO A 282 2.08 -6.81 4.99
N ASN A 283 1.14 -7.59 5.53
CA ASN A 283 1.07 -9.01 5.18
C ASN A 283 0.62 -9.19 3.71
N VAL A 284 0.91 -10.37 3.14
CA VAL A 284 0.67 -10.67 1.72
C VAL A 284 -0.81 -10.51 1.32
N TRP A 285 -1.74 -10.88 2.20
CA TRP A 285 -3.18 -10.72 1.96
C TRP A 285 -3.61 -9.25 1.88
N ARG A 286 -3.01 -8.38 2.70
CA ARG A 286 -3.20 -6.94 2.62
C ARG A 286 -2.64 -6.40 1.32
N LEU A 287 -1.46 -6.87 0.89
CA LEU A 287 -0.85 -6.48 -0.38
C LEU A 287 -1.77 -6.81 -1.56
N PHE A 288 -2.26 -8.06 -1.68
CA PHE A 288 -3.21 -8.44 -2.73
C PHE A 288 -4.49 -7.59 -2.70
N GLY A 289 -5.06 -7.35 -1.52
CA GLY A 289 -6.21 -6.46 -1.39
C GLY A 289 -5.91 -5.01 -1.82
N CYS A 290 -4.69 -4.50 -1.62
CA CYS A 290 -4.28 -3.18 -2.13
C CYS A 290 -4.17 -3.20 -3.66
N LEU A 291 -3.58 -4.24 -4.23
CA LEU A 291 -3.44 -4.39 -5.67
C LEU A 291 -4.81 -4.44 -6.38
N GLN A 292 -5.79 -5.16 -5.83
CA GLN A 292 -7.17 -5.18 -6.34
C GLN A 292 -7.83 -3.80 -6.34
N ARG A 293 -7.56 -2.96 -5.33
CA ARG A 293 -8.08 -1.58 -5.28
C ARG A 293 -7.39 -0.66 -6.26
N GLU A 294 -6.07 -0.80 -6.42
CA GLU A 294 -5.31 0.00 -7.39
C GLU A 294 -5.77 -0.33 -8.82
N GLU A 295 -6.02 -1.61 -9.13
CA GLU A 295 -6.61 -2.03 -10.41
C GLU A 295 -7.95 -1.34 -10.69
N LEU A 296 -8.87 -1.36 -9.72
CA LEU A 296 -10.16 -0.68 -9.85
C LEU A 296 -9.99 0.83 -10.09
N SER A 297 -9.11 1.47 -9.33
CA SER A 297 -8.79 2.90 -9.47
C SER A 297 -8.23 3.23 -10.85
N PHE A 298 -7.30 2.40 -11.33
CA PHE A 298 -6.71 2.55 -12.66
C PHE A 298 -7.76 2.37 -13.76
N ARG A 299 -8.62 1.36 -13.67
CA ARG A 299 -9.72 1.14 -14.62
C ARG A 299 -10.70 2.31 -14.66
N GLN A 300 -11.06 2.87 -13.50
CA GLN A 300 -11.89 4.08 -13.42
C GLN A 300 -11.21 5.30 -14.06
N GLN A 301 -9.88 5.40 -13.97
CA GLN A 301 -9.12 6.45 -14.64
C GLN A 301 -9.08 6.26 -16.16
N LEU A 302 -8.91 5.03 -16.66
CA LEU A 302 -8.96 4.72 -18.09
C LEU A 302 -10.32 5.06 -18.69
N GLY A 303 -11.42 4.68 -18.02
CA GLY A 303 -12.77 5.03 -18.46
C GLY A 303 -12.98 6.55 -18.57
N LYS A 304 -12.38 7.33 -17.67
CA LYS A 304 -12.43 8.80 -17.73
C LYS A 304 -11.57 9.40 -18.85
N ILE A 305 -10.44 8.79 -19.18
CA ILE A 305 -9.57 9.22 -20.31
C ILE A 305 -10.31 9.01 -21.63
N ASN A 306 -11.05 7.91 -21.77
CA ASN A 306 -11.84 7.63 -22.97
C ASN A 306 -13.08 8.53 -23.12
N CYS A 307 -13.51 9.23 -22.07
CA CYS A 307 -14.71 10.07 -22.08
C CYS A 307 -14.46 11.59 -22.05
N ALA A 308 -13.26 12.09 -21.73
CA ALA A 308 -12.96 13.53 -21.81
C ALA A 308 -11.45 13.87 -21.80
N MET A 309 -11.07 14.87 -22.61
CA MET A 309 -9.76 15.54 -22.59
C MET A 309 -9.42 16.03 -21.17
N LYS A 310 -8.33 15.52 -20.57
CA LYS A 310 -7.88 15.99 -19.25
C LYS A 310 -7.25 17.38 -19.35
N LYS A 311 -7.65 18.28 -18.45
CA LYS A 311 -6.85 19.48 -18.07
C LYS A 311 -5.45 19.01 -17.58
N LYS A 312 -4.38 19.59 -18.14
CA LYS A 312 -3.00 19.38 -17.70
C LYS A 312 -2.86 19.77 -16.23
N LYS A 313 -2.59 18.80 -15.35
CA LYS A 313 -2.03 19.08 -14.01
C LYS A 313 -0.56 19.47 -14.18
N ASN A 314 -0.08 20.41 -13.37
CA ASN A 314 1.35 20.72 -13.26
C ASN A 314 2.10 19.45 -12.81
N ASP A 315 2.82 18.80 -13.74
CA ASP A 315 3.60 17.60 -13.46
C ASP A 315 5.00 18.03 -12.99
N THR A 316 5.22 18.08 -11.68
CA THR A 316 6.55 18.32 -11.06
C THR A 316 7.62 17.37 -11.62
N GLY A 317 7.24 16.15 -12.02
CA GLY A 317 8.15 15.21 -12.66
C GLY A 317 8.60 15.68 -14.05
N CYS A 318 7.74 16.37 -14.80
CA CYS A 318 8.09 16.97 -16.09
C CYS A 318 9.10 18.10 -15.91
N PHE A 319 8.90 18.96 -14.92
CA PHE A 319 9.82 20.06 -14.62
C PHE A 319 11.24 19.56 -14.30
N ILE A 320 11.34 18.54 -13.43
CA ILE A 320 12.63 17.96 -13.06
C ILE A 320 13.34 17.34 -14.27
N ARG A 321 12.61 16.62 -15.14
CA ARG A 321 13.17 16.06 -16.38
C ARG A 321 13.70 17.16 -17.30
N THR A 322 12.97 18.27 -17.43
CA THR A 322 13.42 19.42 -18.23
C THR A 322 14.71 20.00 -17.67
N GLN A 323 14.84 20.16 -16.35
CA GLN A 323 16.08 20.68 -15.75
C GLN A 323 17.29 19.76 -15.97
N ILE A 324 17.11 18.44 -15.80
CA ILE A 324 18.18 17.46 -16.07
C ILE A 324 18.60 17.53 -17.55
N ALA A 325 17.64 17.56 -18.47
CA ALA A 325 17.91 17.65 -19.91
C ALA A 325 18.66 18.93 -20.27
N THR A 326 18.26 20.08 -19.73
CA THR A 326 18.93 21.37 -19.96
C THR A 326 20.36 21.37 -19.42
N LEU A 327 20.60 20.83 -18.23
CA LEU A 327 21.96 20.73 -17.68
C LEU A 327 22.83 19.78 -18.50
N THR A 328 22.27 18.66 -18.96
CA THR A 328 22.96 17.69 -19.82
C THR A 328 23.37 18.35 -21.14
N GLU A 329 22.45 19.05 -21.81
CA GLU A 329 22.72 19.76 -23.07
C GLU A 329 23.79 20.85 -22.91
N ARG A 330 23.76 21.61 -21.80
CA ARG A 330 24.78 22.63 -21.50
C ARG A 330 26.16 22.01 -21.31
N HIS A 331 26.24 20.85 -20.66
CA HIS A 331 27.49 20.11 -20.48
C HIS A 331 28.01 19.55 -21.81
N GLU A 332 27.15 18.93 -22.63
CA GLU A 332 27.50 18.44 -23.96
C GLU A 332 28.04 19.56 -24.87
N LYS A 333 27.44 20.75 -24.79
CA LYS A 333 27.91 21.96 -25.50
C LYS A 333 29.13 22.63 -24.85
N LYS A 334 29.72 22.03 -23.81
CA LYS A 334 30.86 22.55 -23.05
C LYS A 334 30.65 23.96 -22.48
N GLN A 335 29.40 24.32 -22.19
CA GLN A 335 29.04 25.62 -21.59
C GLN A 335 29.18 25.62 -20.07
N ILE A 336 29.25 24.43 -19.47
CA ILE A 336 29.51 24.21 -18.05
C ILE A 336 30.51 23.07 -17.91
N THR A 337 31.32 23.13 -16.86
CA THR A 337 32.25 22.08 -16.45
C THR A 337 31.50 20.87 -15.88
N LEU A 338 32.19 19.72 -15.75
CA LEU A 338 31.64 18.53 -15.11
C LEU A 338 31.24 18.80 -13.65
N LEU A 339 32.03 19.59 -12.91
CA LEU A 339 31.72 19.97 -11.52
C LEU A 339 30.44 20.82 -11.44
N GLU A 340 30.32 21.83 -12.31
CA GLU A 340 29.11 22.67 -12.40
C GLU A 340 27.88 21.85 -12.80
N PHE A 341 28.05 20.85 -13.67
CA PHE A 341 26.99 19.94 -14.05
C PHE A 341 26.52 19.09 -12.85
N ILE A 342 27.45 18.46 -12.13
CA ILE A 342 27.16 17.66 -10.93
C ILE A 342 26.48 18.53 -9.86
N ASN A 343 26.98 19.74 -9.61
CA ASN A 343 26.38 20.67 -8.65
C ASN A 343 24.97 21.11 -9.07
N GLY A 344 24.72 21.33 -10.36
CA GLY A 344 23.37 21.58 -10.87
C GLY A 344 22.42 20.42 -10.59
N LEU A 345 22.87 19.18 -10.79
CA LEU A 345 22.08 17.98 -10.49
C LEU A 345 21.89 17.76 -8.98
N SER A 346 22.88 18.06 -8.14
CA SER A 346 22.80 17.93 -6.68
C SER A 346 21.73 18.85 -6.08
N MET A 347 21.52 20.02 -6.68
CA MET A 347 20.42 20.94 -6.32
C MET A 347 19.04 20.36 -6.65
N ILE A 348 18.92 19.62 -7.74
CA ILE A 348 17.68 18.89 -8.09
C ILE A 348 17.42 17.76 -7.09
N VAL A 349 18.47 17.05 -6.65
CA VAL A 349 18.36 16.04 -5.58
C VAL A 349 17.85 16.69 -4.29
N ALA A 350 18.39 17.87 -3.93
CA ALA A 350 18.00 18.60 -2.72
C ALA A 350 16.50 18.95 -2.68
N GLN A 351 15.92 19.31 -3.83
CA GLN A 351 14.48 19.60 -3.96
C GLN A 351 13.60 18.37 -3.74
N LYS A 352 14.13 17.15 -3.91
CA LYS A 352 13.42 15.88 -3.64
C LYS A 352 13.69 15.31 -2.25
N SER A 353 14.88 15.56 -1.67
CA SER A 353 15.28 14.99 -0.39
C SER A 353 14.52 15.55 0.81
N THR A 354 13.79 16.66 0.65
CA THR A 354 12.80 17.16 1.64
C THR A 354 11.65 16.18 1.91
N ILE A 355 11.59 15.03 1.22
CA ILE A 355 10.58 13.98 1.38
C ILE A 355 11.12 12.77 2.19
N ALA A 356 12.39 12.79 2.63
CA ALA A 356 13.01 11.69 3.39
C ALA A 356 13.08 11.94 4.91
N HIS A 357 12.36 12.93 5.42
CA HIS A 357 12.16 13.17 6.85
C HIS A 357 10.83 12.61 7.32
#